data_AF-A0A6G7XXN3-F1
#
_entry.id   AF-A0A6G7XXN3-F1
#
_cell.length_a   1.000
_cell.length_b   1.000
_cell.length_c   1.000
_cell.angle_alpha   90.00
_cell.angle_beta   90.00
_cell.angle_gamma   90.00
#
_symmetry.space_group_name_H-M   'P 1'
#
loop_
_entity.id
_entity.type
_entity.pdbx_description
1 polymer ?
#
loop_
_entity_poly.entity_id
_entity_poly.type
_entity_poly.pdbx_seq_one_letter_code
_entity_poly.pdbx_strand_id
1 'polypeptide(L)'
;MLQERLNRVVNNHQMTCEHTNHYIYILKGFSKLKDRLSVPVDAFDASHITQKKNMAITYEDALNFKTEIIHSLLDNAYDPWVVDFNFFLDGYLAATDAYPTAIPLNDGFLVTYPPLDWVPDRKTLFVFNQVDPLREFGVTEALDNQERYELLQTLE
;
A
#
# COMPACT_ATOMS: atom_id res chain seq x y z
N MET A 1 4.22 -3.53 -16.20
CA MET A 1 2.89 -2.87 -16.14
C MET A 1 2.52 -2.41 -14.72
N LEU A 2 2.57 -3.29 -13.71
CA LEU A 2 2.20 -2.92 -12.33
C LEU A 2 3.20 -1.94 -11.70
N GLN A 3 4.50 -2.19 -11.91
CA GLN A 3 5.57 -1.31 -11.43
C GLN A 3 5.45 0.12 -11.98
N GLU A 4 5.17 0.27 -13.29
CA GLU A 4 5.01 1.58 -13.93
C GLU A 4 3.80 2.33 -13.37
N ARG A 5 2.69 1.63 -13.12
CA ARG A 5 1.49 2.19 -12.52
C ARG A 5 1.75 2.68 -11.11
N LEU A 6 2.38 1.86 -10.27
CA LEU A 6 2.78 2.24 -8.91
C LEU A 6 3.68 3.46 -8.93
N ASN A 7 4.71 3.46 -9.78
CA ASN A 7 5.61 4.59 -9.97
C ASN A 7 4.85 5.85 -10.37
N ARG A 8 3.93 5.75 -11.33
CA ARG A 8 3.14 6.89 -11.78
C ARG A 8 2.27 7.47 -10.67
N VAL A 9 1.58 6.63 -9.90
CA VAL A 9 0.72 7.09 -8.80
C VAL A 9 1.52 7.84 -7.74
N VAL A 10 2.65 7.25 -7.31
CA VAL A 10 3.47 7.83 -6.24
C VAL A 10 4.26 9.05 -6.74
N ASN A 11 4.85 9.00 -7.95
CA ASN A 11 5.56 10.14 -8.52
C ASN A 11 4.61 11.31 -8.82
N ASN A 12 3.41 11.03 -9.34
CA ASN A 12 2.43 12.09 -9.55
C ASN A 12 2.10 12.78 -8.24
N HIS A 13 1.85 12.02 -7.16
CA HIS A 13 1.60 12.59 -5.85
C HIS A 13 2.78 13.47 -5.37
N GLN A 14 4.02 12.97 -5.49
CA GLN A 14 5.23 13.72 -5.15
C GLN A 14 5.40 15.02 -5.96
N MET A 15 4.97 15.05 -7.23
CA MET A 15 5.15 16.18 -8.15
C MET A 15 3.97 17.18 -8.14
N THR A 16 2.74 16.72 -7.90
CA THR A 16 1.54 17.56 -7.89
C THR A 16 1.39 18.37 -6.62
N CYS A 17 2.09 17.99 -5.57
CA CYS A 17 2.21 18.77 -4.36
C CYS A 17 3.47 19.63 -4.49
N GLU A 18 3.32 20.94 -4.73
CA GLU A 18 4.41 21.95 -4.71
C GLU A 18 5.02 22.13 -3.30
N HIS A 19 4.99 21.09 -2.46
CA HIS A 19 5.31 21.14 -1.05
C HIS A 19 6.66 20.49 -0.76
N THR A 20 7.42 21.14 0.11
CA THR A 20 8.55 20.57 0.87
C THR A 20 8.10 19.51 1.88
N ASN A 21 6.96 18.84 1.68
CA ASN A 21 6.42 17.89 2.64
C ASN A 21 7.16 16.56 2.55
N HIS A 22 7.44 15.99 3.72
CA HIS A 22 8.09 14.69 3.86
C HIS A 22 6.98 13.66 4.04
N TYR A 23 6.88 12.71 3.11
CA TYR A 23 5.80 11.73 3.13
C TYR A 23 6.25 10.43 3.77
N ILE A 24 5.35 9.81 4.54
CA ILE A 24 5.45 8.40 4.90
C ILE A 24 4.36 7.64 4.15
N TYR A 25 4.77 6.90 3.12
CA TYR A 25 3.89 6.08 2.30
C TYR A 25 3.64 4.74 2.98
N ILE A 26 2.38 4.45 3.26
CA ILE A 26 1.95 3.24 3.96
C ILE A 26 1.36 2.27 2.93
N LEU A 27 2.09 1.20 2.65
CA LEU A 27 1.81 0.28 1.55
C LEU A 27 0.80 -0.78 2.00
N LYS A 28 -0.45 -0.66 1.56
CA LYS A 28 -1.56 -1.56 1.91
C LYS A 28 -1.79 -2.60 0.83
N GLY A 29 -1.72 -3.89 1.19
CA GLY A 29 -1.86 -5.01 0.25
C GLY A 29 -0.57 -5.41 -0.48
N PHE A 30 0.59 -5.04 0.08
CA PHE A 30 1.89 -5.27 -0.55
C PHE A 30 2.69 -6.43 0.03
N SER A 31 2.31 -7.05 1.16
CA SER A 31 3.17 -8.03 1.85
C SER A 31 3.64 -9.18 0.96
N LYS A 32 2.78 -9.71 0.08
CA LYS A 32 3.13 -10.78 -0.86
C LYS A 32 3.73 -10.28 -2.18
N LEU A 33 3.85 -8.96 -2.34
CA LEU A 33 4.33 -8.30 -3.55
C LEU A 33 5.63 -7.51 -3.34
N LYS A 34 6.17 -7.45 -2.11
CA LYS A 34 7.39 -6.70 -1.75
C LYS A 34 8.60 -7.05 -2.61
N ASP A 35 8.75 -8.33 -2.95
CA ASP A 35 9.89 -8.82 -3.75
C ASP A 35 9.70 -8.57 -5.27
N ARG A 36 8.49 -8.21 -5.69
CA ARG A 36 8.12 -8.00 -7.10
C ARG A 36 7.94 -6.52 -7.44
N LEU A 37 7.45 -5.73 -6.49
CA LEU A 37 7.11 -4.32 -6.68
C LEU A 37 7.89 -3.45 -5.70
N SER A 38 8.54 -2.42 -6.21
CA SER A 38 9.20 -1.39 -5.42
C SER A 38 8.47 -0.06 -5.52
N VAL A 39 8.46 0.72 -4.45
CA VAL A 39 7.94 2.08 -4.46
C VAL A 39 9.11 3.03 -4.67
N PRO A 40 8.99 4.13 -5.44
CA PRO A 40 10.12 4.99 -5.77
C PRO A 40 10.50 5.95 -4.61
N VAL A 41 10.65 5.43 -3.40
CA VAL A 41 11.06 6.13 -2.18
C VAL A 41 11.87 5.16 -1.29
N ASP A 42 12.61 5.71 -0.34
CA ASP A 42 13.42 4.89 0.58
C ASP A 42 12.54 4.03 1.49
N ALA A 43 13.01 2.85 1.90
CA ALA A 43 12.33 2.10 2.96
C ALA A 43 12.40 2.88 4.29
N PHE A 44 11.39 2.74 5.13
CA PHE A 44 11.33 3.42 6.41
C PHE A 44 12.49 3.01 7.31
N ASP A 45 13.20 4.01 7.80
CA ASP A 45 14.23 3.89 8.82
C ASP A 45 14.02 5.02 9.84
N ALA A 46 13.80 4.64 11.11
CA ALA A 46 13.57 5.59 12.18
C ALA A 46 14.75 6.57 12.37
N SER A 47 15.99 6.14 12.05
CA SER A 47 17.17 7.01 12.10
C SER A 47 17.18 8.09 11.02
N HIS A 48 16.37 7.92 9.97
CA HIS A 48 16.26 8.86 8.85
C HIS A 48 15.10 9.84 8.99
N ILE A 49 14.27 9.75 10.03
CA ILE A 49 13.13 10.67 10.24
C ILE A 49 13.59 12.13 10.19
N THR A 50 14.68 12.48 10.88
CA THR A 50 15.22 13.84 10.91
C THR A 50 15.80 14.31 9.57
N GLN A 51 16.12 13.39 8.65
CA GLN A 51 16.59 13.71 7.29
C GLN A 51 15.47 14.20 6.40
N LYS A 52 14.20 14.06 6.82
CA LYS A 52 13.08 14.69 6.13
C LYS A 52 13.01 14.24 4.66
N LYS A 53 13.10 12.93 4.45
CA LYS A 53 13.00 12.29 3.14
C LYS A 53 11.71 11.50 3.03
N ASN A 54 11.20 11.34 1.82
CA ASN A 54 10.08 10.46 1.59
C ASN A 54 10.48 9.01 1.87
N MET A 55 9.67 8.31 2.65
CA MET A 55 9.91 6.93 3.00
C MET A 55 8.65 6.10 2.77
N ALA A 56 8.81 4.78 2.67
CA ALA A 56 7.72 3.82 2.60
C ALA A 56 7.84 2.74 3.67
N ILE A 57 6.70 2.33 4.21
CA ILE A 57 6.56 1.23 5.14
C ILE A 57 5.31 0.44 4.78
N THR A 58 5.23 -0.85 5.10
CA THR A 58 3.98 -1.57 4.84
C THR A 58 2.97 -1.40 5.95
N TYR A 59 1.72 -1.62 5.60
CA TYR A 59 0.60 -1.44 6.51
C TYR A 59 0.74 -2.30 7.77
N GLU A 60 1.25 -3.53 7.61
CA GLU A 60 1.51 -4.45 8.70
C GLU A 60 2.57 -3.93 9.67
N ASP A 61 3.66 -3.36 9.16
CA ASP A 61 4.72 -2.79 9.99
C ASP A 61 4.24 -1.47 10.65
N ALA A 62 3.44 -0.67 9.93
CA ALA A 62 2.83 0.56 10.45
C ALA A 62 1.80 0.30 11.56
N LEU A 63 1.07 -0.82 11.52
CA LEU A 63 0.18 -1.25 12.62
C LEU A 63 0.94 -1.53 13.92
N ASN A 64 2.22 -1.91 13.80
CA ASN A 64 3.08 -2.26 14.92
C ASN A 64 3.99 -1.09 15.35
N PHE A 65 3.77 0.12 14.82
CA PHE A 65 4.53 1.28 15.26
C PHE A 65 4.32 1.56 16.73
N LYS A 66 5.45 1.72 17.43
CA LYS A 66 5.44 2.22 18.79
C LYS A 66 5.05 3.70 18.78
N THR A 67 4.39 4.14 19.84
CA THR A 67 3.92 5.52 20.01
C THR A 67 5.04 6.55 19.83
N GLU A 68 6.27 6.24 20.25
CA GLU A 68 7.42 7.14 20.11
C GLU A 68 7.80 7.39 18.64
N ILE A 69 7.65 6.38 17.77
CA ILE A 69 7.90 6.52 16.33
C ILE A 69 6.84 7.41 15.70
N ILE A 70 5.57 7.20 16.06
CA ILE A 70 4.44 8.02 15.57
C ILE A 70 4.65 9.48 15.97
N HIS A 71 4.98 9.75 17.23
CA HIS A 71 5.29 11.11 17.68
C HIS A 71 6.49 11.70 16.91
N SER A 72 7.56 10.92 16.72
CA SER A 72 8.73 11.39 15.96
C SER A 72 8.39 11.78 14.52
N LEU A 73 7.52 11.01 13.84
CA LEU A 73 7.02 11.34 12.51
C LEU A 73 6.22 12.64 12.51
N LEU A 74 5.27 12.78 13.45
CA LEU A 74 4.43 13.97 13.57
C LEU A 74 5.25 15.23 13.91
N ASP A 75 6.19 15.13 14.85
CA ASP A 75 7.08 16.22 15.27
C ASP A 75 8.01 16.68 14.13
N ASN A 76 8.36 15.78 13.21
CA ASN A 76 9.13 16.10 12.01
C ASN A 76 8.26 16.47 10.80
N ALA A 77 6.95 16.68 11.02
CA ALA A 77 5.97 17.05 10.01
C ALA A 77 5.88 16.07 8.84
N TYR A 78 6.02 14.76 9.12
CA TYR A 78 5.70 13.74 8.13
C TYR A 78 4.21 13.70 7.86
N ASP A 79 3.86 13.65 6.58
CA ASP A 79 2.49 13.49 6.14
C ASP A 79 2.21 12.03 5.73
N PRO A 80 1.41 11.27 6.50
CA PRO A 80 1.11 9.89 6.17
C PRO A 80 0.11 9.77 5.02
N TRP A 81 0.45 8.91 4.06
CA TRP A 81 -0.40 8.59 2.91
C TRP A 81 -0.47 7.09 2.70
N VAL A 82 -1.67 6.53 2.59
CA VAL A 82 -1.87 5.13 2.27
C VAL A 82 -1.75 4.93 0.76
N VAL A 83 -0.89 4.02 0.32
CA VAL A 83 -0.88 3.52 -1.06
C VAL A 83 -1.69 2.22 -1.06
N ASP A 84 -2.87 2.28 -1.67
CA ASP A 84 -3.84 1.19 -1.66
C ASP A 84 -3.69 0.33 -2.92
N PHE A 85 -3.19 -0.89 -2.71
CA PHE A 85 -3.13 -1.95 -3.71
C PHE A 85 -4.22 -2.98 -3.41
N ASN A 86 -5.46 -2.68 -3.81
CA ASN A 86 -6.56 -3.63 -3.77
C ASN A 86 -6.90 -4.15 -5.17
N PHE A 87 -6.55 -5.41 -5.43
CA PHE A 87 -6.84 -6.11 -6.69
C PHE A 87 -7.96 -7.15 -6.55
N PHE A 88 -8.41 -7.42 -5.33
CA PHE A 88 -9.32 -8.53 -4.98
C PHE A 88 -10.67 -8.00 -4.50
N LEU A 89 -11.69 -8.86 -4.46
CA LEU A 89 -13.06 -8.46 -4.12
C LEU A 89 -13.29 -8.34 -2.61
N ASP A 90 -12.65 -9.20 -1.81
CA ASP A 90 -13.02 -9.42 -0.40
C ASP A 90 -11.91 -9.06 0.60
N GLY A 91 -10.85 -8.40 0.14
CA GLY A 91 -9.76 -7.98 1.01
C GLY A 91 -8.44 -7.82 0.29
N TYR A 92 -7.39 -7.68 1.07
CA TYR A 92 -6.04 -7.49 0.58
C TYR A 92 -5.27 -8.80 0.68
N LEU A 93 -4.45 -9.09 -0.33
CA LEU A 93 -3.54 -10.23 -0.28
C LEU A 93 -2.48 -10.01 0.81
N ALA A 94 -2.42 -10.93 1.76
CA ALA A 94 -1.51 -10.92 2.89
C ALA A 94 -0.80 -12.28 3.07
N ALA A 95 0.36 -12.24 3.71
CA ALA A 95 1.16 -13.43 4.01
C ALA A 95 0.71 -14.18 5.29
N THR A 96 -0.18 -13.60 6.08
CA THR A 96 -0.58 -14.12 7.40
C THR A 96 -2.08 -13.95 7.62
N ASP A 97 -2.65 -14.85 8.42
CA ASP A 97 -4.04 -14.88 8.85
C ASP A 97 -4.27 -14.19 10.20
N ALA A 98 -3.28 -13.47 10.72
CA ALA A 98 -3.32 -12.80 12.02
C ALA A 98 -4.35 -11.65 12.15
N TYR A 99 -5.24 -11.47 11.17
CA TYR A 99 -6.22 -10.39 11.10
C TYR A 99 -7.64 -10.90 11.38
N PRO A 100 -8.56 -10.02 11.85
CA PRO A 100 -9.91 -10.43 12.24
C PRO A 100 -10.72 -11.14 11.14
N THR A 101 -10.43 -10.83 9.88
CA THR A 101 -10.97 -11.52 8.71
C THR A 101 -9.79 -12.02 7.88
N ALA A 102 -9.76 -13.33 7.64
CA ALA A 102 -8.76 -13.97 6.80
C ALA A 102 -9.43 -15.10 6.02
N ILE A 103 -9.44 -14.98 4.69
CA ILE A 103 -9.96 -15.98 3.77
C ILE A 103 -8.75 -16.60 3.06
N PRO A 104 -8.51 -17.92 3.16
CA PRO A 104 -7.39 -18.56 2.47
C PRO A 104 -7.45 -18.34 0.95
N LEU A 105 -6.31 -17.99 0.35
CA LEU A 105 -6.17 -17.85 -1.10
C LEU A 105 -4.77 -18.25 -1.54
N ASN A 106 -4.66 -19.41 -2.20
CA ASN A 106 -3.40 -19.98 -2.67
C ASN A 106 -2.30 -19.99 -1.59
N ASP A 107 -1.27 -19.16 -1.78
CA ASP A 107 -0.08 -19.06 -0.95
C ASP A 107 -0.18 -17.97 0.14
N GLY A 108 -1.39 -17.46 0.39
CA GLY A 108 -1.65 -16.41 1.36
C GLY A 108 -3.13 -16.34 1.78
N PHE A 109 -3.54 -15.15 2.20
CA PHE A 109 -4.88 -14.87 2.71
C PHE A 109 -5.40 -13.55 2.17
N LEU A 110 -6.70 -13.46 1.91
CA LEU A 110 -7.40 -12.19 1.75
C LEU A 110 -7.86 -11.71 3.11
N VAL A 111 -7.39 -10.52 3.49
CA VAL A 111 -7.60 -9.98 4.83
C VAL A 111 -8.17 -8.57 4.79
N THR A 112 -8.93 -8.21 5.81
CA THR A 112 -9.24 -6.81 6.09
C THR A 112 -8.31 -6.31 7.19
N TYR A 113 -7.48 -5.32 6.84
CA TYR A 113 -6.62 -4.68 7.84
C TYR A 113 -7.45 -3.83 8.82
N PRO A 114 -7.13 -3.85 10.13
CA PRO A 114 -7.67 -2.87 11.07
C PRO A 114 -7.20 -1.45 10.68
N PRO A 115 -7.95 -0.39 11.04
CA PRO A 115 -7.57 0.98 10.72
C PRO A 115 -6.29 1.41 11.46
N LEU A 116 -5.58 2.40 10.89
CA LEU A 116 -4.46 3.08 11.53
C LEU A 116 -4.94 4.39 12.14
N ASP A 117 -5.15 4.41 13.45
CA ASP A 117 -5.75 5.56 14.15
C ASP A 117 -4.95 6.88 14.01
N TRP A 118 -3.66 6.80 13.68
CA TRP A 118 -2.76 7.95 13.51
C TRP A 118 -2.69 8.46 12.06
N VAL A 119 -3.37 7.80 11.12
CA VAL A 119 -3.36 8.15 9.69
C VAL A 119 -4.74 8.69 9.29
N PRO A 120 -4.84 9.86 8.65
CA PRO A 120 -6.13 10.37 8.19
C PRO A 120 -6.72 9.52 7.06
N ASP A 121 -7.94 9.02 7.23
CA ASP A 121 -8.64 8.15 6.25
C ASP A 121 -8.67 8.70 4.81
N ARG A 122 -8.78 10.02 4.67
CA ARG A 122 -8.89 10.70 3.37
C ARG A 122 -7.59 10.75 2.56
N LYS A 123 -6.45 10.35 3.13
CA LYS A 123 -5.13 10.41 2.48
C LYS A 123 -4.75 9.06 1.89
N THR A 124 -5.46 8.68 0.83
CA THR A 124 -5.26 7.40 0.15
C THR A 124 -4.99 7.60 -1.34
N LEU A 125 -3.95 6.96 -1.85
CA LEU A 125 -3.58 6.87 -3.25
C LEU A 125 -3.97 5.48 -3.76
N PHE A 126 -4.97 5.42 -4.63
CA PHE A 126 -5.43 4.16 -5.20
C PHE A 126 -4.58 3.79 -6.41
N VAL A 127 -3.97 2.60 -6.37
CA VAL A 127 -3.19 2.06 -7.50
C VAL A 127 -4.11 1.67 -8.66
N PHE A 128 -5.26 1.09 -8.33
CA PHE A 128 -6.29 0.66 -9.27
C PHE A 128 -7.56 1.50 -9.15
N ASN A 129 -8.44 1.37 -10.14
CA ASN A 129 -9.79 1.91 -10.04
C ASN A 129 -10.56 1.22 -8.91
N GLN A 130 -11.22 2.00 -8.05
CA GLN A 130 -11.94 1.47 -6.88
C GLN A 130 -13.23 0.72 -7.23
N VAL A 131 -13.84 1.03 -8.39
CA VAL A 131 -15.09 0.40 -8.84
C VAL A 131 -14.79 -0.91 -9.56
N ASP A 132 -13.75 -0.91 -10.39
CA ASP A 132 -13.33 -2.09 -11.13
C ASP A 132 -11.82 -2.08 -11.39
N PRO A 133 -11.02 -2.73 -10.52
CA PRO A 133 -9.58 -2.85 -10.69
C PRO A 133 -9.16 -3.55 -12.00
N LEU A 134 -10.04 -4.38 -12.58
CA LEU A 134 -9.72 -5.23 -13.74
C LEU A 134 -9.98 -4.52 -15.08
N ARG A 135 -10.85 -3.52 -15.09
CA ARG A 135 -11.18 -2.72 -16.29
C ARG A 135 -9.95 -2.20 -17.03
N GLU A 136 -8.91 -1.84 -16.28
CA GLU A 136 -7.68 -1.27 -16.82
C GLU A 136 -6.81 -2.31 -17.55
N PHE A 137 -7.10 -3.59 -17.38
CA PHE A 137 -6.45 -4.72 -18.05
C PHE A 137 -7.27 -5.26 -19.22
N GLY A 138 -8.37 -4.60 -19.58
CA GLY A 138 -9.26 -5.04 -20.67
C GLY A 138 -10.05 -6.31 -20.34
N VAL A 139 -10.05 -6.72 -19.08
CA VAL A 139 -10.85 -7.84 -18.59
C VAL A 139 -12.28 -7.35 -18.42
N THR A 140 -13.20 -7.92 -19.19
CA THR A 140 -14.62 -7.55 -19.17
C THR A 140 -15.50 -8.55 -18.43
N GLU A 141 -14.96 -9.73 -18.16
CA GLU A 141 -15.62 -10.78 -17.39
C GLU A 141 -15.34 -10.61 -15.89
N ALA A 142 -16.31 -11.01 -15.07
CA ALA A 142 -16.17 -10.96 -13.63
C ALA A 142 -15.27 -12.12 -13.18
N LEU A 143 -14.02 -11.80 -12.85
CA LEU A 143 -13.08 -12.78 -12.28
C LEU A 143 -13.28 -12.90 -10.77
N ASP A 144 -13.27 -14.14 -10.28
CA ASP A 144 -13.22 -14.44 -8.84
C ASP A 144 -11.80 -14.19 -8.26
N ASN A 145 -11.64 -14.37 -6.95
CA ASN A 145 -10.35 -14.10 -6.30
C ASN A 145 -9.23 -15.07 -6.73
N GLN A 146 -9.56 -16.30 -7.13
CA GLN A 146 -8.59 -17.27 -7.62
C GLN A 146 -8.07 -16.84 -8.99
N GLU A 147 -8.98 -16.52 -9.90
CA GLU A 147 -8.65 -16.05 -11.25
C GLU A 147 -7.90 -14.71 -11.20
N ARG A 148 -8.27 -13.81 -10.29
CA ARG A 148 -7.52 -12.57 -10.03
C ARG A 148 -6.11 -12.84 -9.51
N TYR A 149 -5.94 -13.83 -8.64
CA TYR A 149 -4.60 -14.20 -8.17
C TYR A 149 -3.73 -14.69 -9.33
N GLU A 150 -4.26 -15.56 -10.18
CA GLU A 150 -3.56 -16.08 -11.36
C GLU A 150 -3.20 -14.95 -12.33
N LEU A 151 -4.15 -14.06 -12.63
CA LEU A 151 -3.89 -12.86 -13.43
C LEU A 151 -2.77 -12.02 -12.81
N LEU A 152 -2.83 -11.75 -11.51
CA LEU A 152 -1.79 -10.98 -10.81
C LEU A 152 -0.39 -11.61 -10.93
N GLN A 153 -0.28 -12.95 -11.03
CA GLN A 153 1.01 -13.61 -11.27
C GLN A 153 1.55 -13.35 -12.68
N THR A 154 0.68 -13.13 -13.67
CA THR A 154 1.07 -12.84 -15.06
C THR A 154 1.39 -11.35 -15.31
N LEU A 155 0.94 -10.48 -14.41
CA LEU A 155 1.20 -9.05 -14.51
C LEU A 155 2.60 -8.73 -13.98
N GLU A 156 3.53 -8.47 -14.90
CA GLU A 156 4.85 -7.89 -14.59
C GLU A 156 4.74 -6.42 -14.14
#